data_AF-A0A945N9F3-F1
#
_entry.id   AF-A0A945N9F3-F1
#
_cell.length_a   1.000
_cell.length_b   1.000
_cell.length_c   1.000
_cell.angle_alpha   90.00
_cell.angle_beta   90.00
_cell.angle_gamma   90.00
#
_symmetry.space_group_name_H-M   'P 1'
#
loop_
_entity.id
_entity.type
_entity.pdbx_description
1 polymer ?
#
loop_
_entity_poly.entity_id
_entity_poly.type
_entity_poly.pdbx_seq_one_letter_code
_entity_poly.pdbx_strand_id
1 'polypeptide(L)' 'QPEQVLEYYVEKPIRMEVVGGYHDLGAFVSDVADLSRIVTLHDFEITPQGGGVEQGKLLRMGITAKTYRYKDGVSK' A
#
# COMPACT_ATOMS: atom_id res chain seq x y z
N GLN A 1 2.02 11.35 4.17
CA GLN A 1 3.03 11.17 5.24
C GLN A 1 4.33 11.84 4.78
N PRO A 2 5.20 12.32 5.68
CA PRO A 2 6.46 12.94 5.28
C PRO A 2 7.37 11.93 4.57
N GLU A 3 8.22 12.43 3.67
CA GLU A 3 9.26 11.62 3.02
C GLU A 3 10.32 11.21 4.06
N GLN A 4 10.84 9.99 3.94
CA GLN A 4 11.95 9.52 4.76
C GLN A 4 13.22 9.45 3.91
N VAL A 5 14.22 10.24 4.29
CA VAL A 5 15.51 10.29 3.60
C VAL A 5 16.44 9.28 4.25
N LEU A 6 16.84 8.27 3.49
CA LEU A 6 17.81 7.25 3.90
C LEU A 6 19.20 7.56 3.29
N GLU A 7 20.13 6.62 3.46
CA GLU A 7 21.51 6.82 3.01
C GLU A 7 21.60 6.99 1.48
N TYR A 8 20.93 6.11 0.72
CA TYR A 8 21.02 6.05 -0.74
C TYR A 8 19.75 6.49 -1.48
N TYR A 9 18.60 6.43 -0.82
CA TYR A 9 17.29 6.69 -1.43
C TYR A 9 16.38 7.46 -0.49
N VAL A 10 15.34 8.05 -1.06
CA VAL A 10 14.23 8.66 -0.33
C VAL A 10 13.01 7.79 -0.56
N GLU A 11 12.38 7.36 0.53
CA GLU A 11 11.09 6.67 0.47
C GLU A 11 9.94 7.63 0.80
N LYS A 12 8.82 7.44 0.13
CA LYS A 12 7.59 8.18 0.39
C LYS A 12 6.46 7.21 0.73
N PRO A 13 6.08 7.12 2.02
CA PRO A 13 5.00 6.22 2.43
C PRO A 13 3.62 6.87 2.24
N ILE A 14 2.67 6.05 1.79
CA ILE A 14 1.28 6.39 1.50
C ILE A 14 0.42 5.32 2.16
N ARG A 15 -0.23 5.68 3.28
CA ARG A 15 -1.22 4.81 3.91
C ARG A 15 -2.56 4.98 3.20
N MET A 16 -3.18 3.85 2.85
CA MET A 16 -4.44 3.78 2.15
C MET A 16 -5.39 2.88 2.93
N GLU A 17 -6.67 3.23 2.91
CA GLU A 17 -7.75 2.39 3.39
C GLU A 17 -8.74 2.18 2.24
N VAL A 18 -9.00 0.92 1.91
CA VAL A 18 -9.89 0.51 0.83
C VAL A 18 -10.91 -0.48 1.36
N VAL A 19 -12.11 -0.45 0.77
CA VAL A 19 -13.21 -1.32 1.14
C VAL A 19 -13.69 -2.05 -0.11
N GLY A 20 -13.82 -3.37 -0.04
CA GLY A 20 -14.27 -4.19 -1.16
C GLY A 20 -14.44 -5.65 -0.79
N GLY A 21 -14.87 -6.48 -1.75
CA GLY A 21 -14.85 -7.92 -1.58
C GLY A 21 -13.41 -8.46 -1.58
N TYR A 22 -13.21 -9.69 -1.09
CA TYR A 22 -11.88 -10.31 -1.06
C TYR A 22 -11.19 -10.34 -2.44
N HIS A 23 -11.93 -10.68 -3.50
CA HIS A 23 -11.40 -10.71 -4.87
C HIS A 23 -11.11 -9.31 -5.42
N ASP A 24 -11.95 -8.32 -5.12
CA ASP A 24 -11.73 -6.93 -5.56
C ASP A 24 -10.48 -6.33 -4.89
N LEU A 25 -10.27 -6.63 -3.60
CA LEU A 25 -9.05 -6.24 -2.88
C LEU A 25 -7.80 -6.91 -3.50
N GLY A 26 -7.91 -8.18 -3.90
CA GLY A 26 -6.85 -8.88 -4.62
C GLY A 26 -6.53 -8.22 -5.97
N ALA A 27 -7.56 -7.90 -6.76
CA ALA A 27 -7.40 -7.19 -8.03
C ALA A 27 -6.74 -5.82 -7.85
N PHE A 28 -7.15 -5.06 -6.83
CA PHE A 28 -6.52 -3.78 -6.49
C PHE A 28 -5.02 -3.92 -6.18
N VAL A 29 -4.62 -4.94 -5.40
CA VAL A 29 -3.20 -5.19 -5.11
C VAL A 29 -2.42 -5.56 -6.37
N SER A 30 -3.02 -6.39 -7.24
CA SER A 30 -2.43 -6.72 -8.55
C SER A 30 -2.23 -5.48 -9.42
N ASP A 31 -3.23 -4.61 -9.53
CA ASP A 31 -3.13 -3.37 -10.32
C ASP A 31 -2.02 -2.44 -9.79
N VAL A 32 -1.85 -2.37 -8.46
CA VAL A 32 -0.77 -1.57 -7.86
C VAL A 32 0.60 -2.19 -8.14
N ALA A 33 0.72 -3.52 -8.16
CA ALA A 33 1.95 -4.22 -8.49
C ALA A 33 2.34 -4.07 -9.98
N ASP A 34 1.35 -3.90 -10.87
CA ASP A 34 1.57 -3.72 -12.32
C ASP A 34 1.96 -2.29 -12.73
N LEU A 35 2.00 -1.34 -11.78
CA LEU A 35 2.44 0.03 -12.06
C LEU A 35 3.88 0.06 -12.57
N SER A 36 4.14 0.90 -13.59
CA SER A 36 5.47 1.07 -14.21
C SER A 36 6.46 1.88 -13.34
N ARG A 37 6.54 1.56 -12.04
CA ARG A 37 7.40 2.19 -11.03
C ARG A 37 7.60 1.25 -9.85
N ILE A 38 8.67 1.46 -9.09
CA ILE A 38 8.94 0.67 -7.90
C ILE A 38 7.98 1.09 -6.77
N VAL A 39 7.03 0.21 -6.46
CA VAL A 39 6.12 0.33 -5.32
C VAL A 39 6.27 -0.92 -4.46
N THR A 40 6.42 -0.74 -3.16
CA THR A 40 6.37 -1.85 -2.19
C THR A 40 5.18 -1.65 -1.26
N LEU A 41 4.59 -2.76 -0.82
CA LEU A 41 3.42 -2.78 0.04
C LEU A 41 3.80 -3.36 1.40
N HIS A 42 3.39 -2.68 2.46
CA HIS A 42 3.76 -3.00 3.84
C HIS A 42 2.54 -2.94 4.76
N ASP A 43 2.63 -3.65 5.88
CA ASP A 43 1.73 -3.54 7.03
C ASP A 43 0.25 -3.58 6.63
N PHE A 44 -0.13 -4.59 5.83
CA PHE A 44 -1.51 -4.75 5.42
C PHE A 44 -2.33 -5.44 6.51
N GLU A 45 -3.55 -4.97 6.70
CA GLU A 45 -4.51 -5.53 7.63
C GLU A 45 -5.88 -5.58 6.95
N ILE A 46 -6.56 -6.71 7.03
CA ILE A 46 -7.90 -6.90 6.46
C ILE A 46 -8.86 -7.28 7.58
N THR A 47 -9.93 -6.50 7.72
CA THR A 47 -10.97 -6.71 8.74
C THR A 47 -12.35 -6.74 8.09
N PRO A 48 -13.27 -7.62 8.55
CA PRO A 48 -14.66 -7.58 8.09
C PRO A 48 -15.32 -6.24 8.41
N GLN A 49 -16.03 -5.68 7.44
CA GLN A 49 -16.86 -4.51 7.68
C GLN A 49 -18.25 -4.96 8.16
N GLY A 50 -18.49 -4.87 9.47
CA GLY A 50 -19.74 -5.31 10.10
C GLY A 50 -19.54 -6.54 10.99
N GLY A 51 -20.31 -6.62 12.08
CA GLY A 51 -20.09 -7.55 13.20
C GLY A 51 -20.51 -9.00 12.95
N GLY A 52 -20.02 -9.65 11.89
CA GLY A 52 -20.22 -11.09 11.71
C GLY A 52 -19.81 -11.66 10.34
N VAL A 53 -19.42 -12.94 10.34
CA VAL A 53 -18.97 -13.72 9.17
C VAL A 53 -20.09 -13.87 8.11
N GLU A 54 -21.35 -13.83 8.54
CA GLU A 54 -22.54 -14.00 7.68
C GLU A 54 -22.98 -12.69 6.97
N GLN A 55 -22.49 -11.53 7.41
CA GLN A 55 -22.82 -10.20 6.83
C GLN A 55 -21.63 -9.57 6.09
N GLY A 56 -20.44 -10.13 6.25
CA GLY A 56 -19.16 -9.60 5.78
C GLY A 56 -18.84 -9.87 4.31
N LYS A 57 -19.69 -9.42 3.38
CA LYS A 57 -19.30 -9.38 1.96
C LYS A 57 -18.24 -8.31 1.68
N LEU A 58 -18.16 -7.29 2.53
CA LEU A 58 -17.22 -6.19 2.42
C LEU A 58 -16.15 -6.31 3.49
N LEU A 59 -14.91 -6.15 3.05
CA LEU A 59 -13.71 -6.16 3.87
C LEU A 59 -13.10 -4.77 3.80
N ARG A 60 -12.64 -4.25 4.94
CA ARG A 60 -11.78 -3.07 5.00
C ARG A 60 -10.33 -3.55 5.01
N MET A 61 -9.55 -3.08 4.06
CA MET A 61 -8.10 -3.27 4.02
C MET A 61 -7.38 -1.95 4.28
N GLY A 62 -6.54 -1.92 5.30
CA GLY A 62 -5.53 -0.89 5.49
C GLY A 62 -4.19 -1.37 4.96
N ILE A 63 -3.46 -0.54 4.20
CA ILE A 63 -2.15 -0.91 3.63
C ILE A 63 -1.26 0.32 3.48
N THR A 64 0.07 0.13 3.57
CA THR A 64 1.04 1.20 3.34
C THR A 64 1.83 0.93 2.07
N ALA A 65 1.66 1.77 1.06
CA ALA A 65 2.49 1.76 -0.15
C ALA A 65 3.70 2.68 0.02
N LYS A 66 4.89 2.22 -0.37
CA LYS A 66 6.11 3.03 -0.38
C LYS A 66 6.64 3.15 -1.80
N THR A 67 6.95 4.37 -2.21
CA THR A 67 7.66 4.65 -3.47
C THR A 67 9.06 5.15 -3.21
N TYR A 68 9.96 4.93 -4.15
CA TYR A 68 11.39 5.23 -3.99
C TYR A 68 11.88 6.18 -5.06
N ARG A 69 12.79 7.07 -4.67
CA ARG A 69 13.61 7.86 -5.59
C ARG A 69 15.04 7.92 -5.06
N TYR A 70 15.99 8.20 -5.94
CA TYR A 70 17.35 8.48 -5.51
C TYR A 70 17.40 9.73 -4.64
N LYS A 71 18.34 9.73 -3.70
CA LYS A 71 18.70 10.93 -2.95
C LYS A 71 19.61 11.77 -3.86
N ASP A 72 19.08 12.90 -4.33
CA ASP A 72 19.87 13.86 -5.12
C ASP A 72 21.03 14.36 -4.26
N GLY A 73 22.26 13.93 -4.58
CA GLY A 73 23.44 14.20 -3.76
C GLY A 73 24.55 13.16 -3.81
N VAL A 74 24.35 11.98 -4.42
CA VAL A 74 25.48 11.09 -4.78
C VAL A 74 26.10 11.57 -6.09
N SER A 75 26.58 12.82 -6.10
CA SER A 75 27.65 13.21 -7.02
C SER A 75 28.88 12.43 -6.57
N LYS A 76 29.47 11.68 -7.50
CA LYS A 76 30.77 11.02 -7.30
C LYS A 76 31.82 11.99 -6.76
#